data_AF-A0A522BZR1-F1
#
_entry.id   AF-A0A522BZR1-F1
#
_cell.length_a   1.000
_cell.length_b   1.000
_cell.length_c   1.000
_cell.angle_alpha   90.00
_cell.angle_beta   90.00
_cell.angle_gamma   90.00
#
_symmetry.space_group_name_H-M   'P 1'
#
loop_
_entity.id
_entity.type
_entity.pdbx_description
1 polymer ?
#
loop_
_entity_poly.entity_id
_entity_poly.type
_entity_poly.pdbx_seq_one_letter_code
_entity_poly.pdbx_strand_id
1 'polypeptide(L)'
;MIESNELLTIKEASEWATQYLSKTVTTANISYLIQYGRIKKNGDNGMAQVSKQELMNYYKSYNGNREVLWKDQLGKDLNWTLSFDQYKEAETTKHVHRLHPYKGKFIPQLVEYFLDGHIDKFKKQVYFKKGDIVLDPFAGSGTTMVQACELGIHAIGIDISVFNAFIGNCKVSKYALDDVQKEINRITKALKEFLLNSHALEFEEKLLRALYVFNNKYFPVPEYKYKVQRNQINEEKYGAEKEKEFLPIFNKLVEQYNIKLRQDQADSFLDKWYSQHIRDEIRFVFD
;
A
#
# COMPACT_ATOMS: atom_id res chain seq x y z
N MET A 1 22.22 -36.81 2.34
CA MET A 1 21.55 -36.86 1.02
C MET A 1 21.32 -35.44 0.57
N ILE A 2 21.93 -35.03 -0.54
CA ILE A 2 21.74 -33.68 -1.10
C ILE A 2 20.36 -33.69 -1.74
N GLU A 3 19.35 -33.11 -1.08
CA GLU A 3 18.03 -32.91 -1.71
C GLU A 3 18.25 -32.14 -3.01
N SER A 4 17.91 -32.76 -4.14
CA SER A 4 17.93 -32.13 -5.44
C SER A 4 17.12 -30.85 -5.37
N ASN A 5 17.69 -29.74 -5.84
CA ASN A 5 17.09 -28.42 -5.82
C ASN A 5 15.91 -28.35 -6.81
N GLU A 6 14.80 -28.99 -6.45
CA GLU A 6 13.59 -29.13 -7.25
C GLU A 6 13.07 -27.74 -7.64
N LEU A 7 12.91 -27.53 -8.94
CA LEU A 7 12.38 -26.30 -9.51
C LEU A 7 10.90 -26.48 -9.79
N LEU A 8 10.08 -25.62 -9.20
CA LEU A 8 8.63 -25.61 -9.37
C LEU A 8 8.24 -24.44 -10.26
N THR A 9 7.30 -24.64 -11.17
CA THR A 9 6.59 -23.53 -11.82
C THR A 9 5.87 -22.68 -10.77
N ILE A 10 5.49 -21.44 -11.12
CA ILE A 10 4.73 -20.56 -10.22
C ILE A 10 3.45 -21.24 -9.71
N LYS A 11 2.78 -22.03 -10.56
CA LYS A 11 1.55 -22.75 -10.19
C LYS A 11 1.85 -23.88 -9.19
N GLU A 12 2.82 -24.73 -9.48
CA GLU A 12 3.22 -25.82 -8.58
C GLU A 12 3.75 -25.29 -7.24
N ALA A 13 4.51 -24.19 -7.26
CA ALA A 13 4.97 -23.49 -6.06
C ALA A 13 3.80 -22.97 -5.20
N SER A 14 2.75 -22.45 -5.84
CA SER A 14 1.53 -21.97 -5.17
C SER A 14 0.75 -23.11 -4.51
N GLU A 15 0.60 -24.23 -5.22
CA GLU A 15 -0.09 -25.43 -4.73
C GLU A 15 0.69 -26.07 -3.58
N TRP A 16 2.00 -26.24 -3.76
CA TRP A 16 2.90 -26.75 -2.72
C TRP A 16 2.87 -25.87 -1.47
N ALA A 17 3.00 -24.54 -1.62
CA ALA A 17 2.99 -23.62 -0.48
C ALA A 17 1.64 -23.62 0.25
N THR A 18 0.53 -23.76 -0.48
CA THR A 18 -0.80 -23.86 0.12
C THR A 18 -0.94 -25.11 0.98
N GLN A 19 -0.45 -26.25 0.48
CA GLN A 19 -0.43 -27.51 1.23
C GLN A 19 0.53 -27.44 2.43
N TYR A 20 1.72 -26.85 2.23
CA TYR A 20 2.74 -26.73 3.27
C TYR A 20 2.32 -25.86 4.45
N LEU A 21 1.55 -24.79 4.19
CA LEU A 21 1.14 -23.82 5.21
C LEU A 21 -0.28 -24.06 5.75
N SER A 22 -1.05 -24.96 5.13
CA SER A 22 -2.50 -25.10 5.37
C SER A 22 -3.26 -23.75 5.27
N LYS A 23 -2.77 -22.84 4.42
CA LYS A 23 -3.33 -21.50 4.15
C LYS A 23 -3.25 -21.24 2.65
N THR A 24 -4.25 -20.56 2.07
CA THR A 24 -4.27 -20.27 0.62
C THR A 24 -3.11 -19.36 0.21
N VAL A 25 -2.19 -19.90 -0.58
CA VAL A 25 -1.13 -19.15 -1.27
C VAL A 25 -1.48 -19.11 -2.76
N THR A 26 -1.58 -17.90 -3.32
CA THR A 26 -1.91 -17.69 -4.73
C THR A 26 -0.65 -17.55 -5.58
N THR A 27 -0.78 -17.72 -6.90
CA THR A 27 0.31 -17.47 -7.86
C THR A 27 0.84 -16.05 -7.75
N ALA A 28 -0.04 -15.07 -7.47
CA ALA A 28 0.35 -13.69 -7.20
C ALA A 28 1.24 -13.55 -5.96
N ASN A 29 1.04 -14.36 -4.91
CA ASN A 29 1.93 -14.37 -3.75
C ASN A 29 3.33 -14.87 -4.13
N ILE A 30 3.42 -15.93 -4.94
CA ILE A 30 4.72 -16.43 -5.43
C ILE A 30 5.40 -15.40 -6.34
N SER A 31 4.67 -14.80 -7.28
CA SER A 31 5.18 -13.72 -8.13
C SER A 31 5.65 -12.51 -7.30
N TYR A 32 4.96 -12.18 -6.22
CA TYR A 32 5.39 -11.13 -5.28
C TYR A 32 6.73 -11.48 -4.63
N LEU A 33 6.91 -12.71 -4.14
CA LEU A 33 8.20 -13.13 -3.56
C LEU A 33 9.34 -12.99 -4.56
N ILE A 34 9.10 -13.35 -5.82
CA ILE A 34 10.06 -13.16 -6.91
C ILE A 34 10.32 -11.66 -7.11
N GLN A 35 9.29 -10.86 -7.36
CA GLN A 35 9.39 -9.43 -7.69
C GLN A 35 10.14 -8.62 -6.61
N TYR A 36 10.01 -9.00 -5.35
CA TYR A 36 10.70 -8.35 -4.24
C TYR A 36 12.07 -8.95 -3.93
N GLY A 37 12.53 -9.96 -4.69
CA GLY A 37 13.83 -10.61 -4.51
C GLY A 37 13.92 -11.52 -3.29
N ARG A 38 12.78 -11.92 -2.72
CA ARG A 38 12.69 -12.85 -1.57
C ARG A 38 13.11 -14.26 -1.96
N ILE A 39 12.77 -14.66 -3.18
CA ILE A 39 13.17 -15.93 -3.80
C ILE A 39 13.72 -15.69 -5.19
N LYS A 40 14.61 -16.58 -5.67
CA LYS A 40 15.24 -16.45 -6.98
C LYS A 40 14.26 -16.85 -8.08
N LYS A 41 14.17 -16.03 -9.13
CA LYS A 41 13.59 -16.44 -10.42
C LYS A 41 14.59 -17.30 -11.18
N ASN A 42 14.20 -18.49 -11.59
CA ASN A 42 14.93 -19.32 -12.53
C ASN A 42 14.14 -19.42 -13.85
N GLY A 43 14.84 -19.39 -14.99
CA GLY A 43 14.23 -19.43 -16.32
C GLY A 43 13.71 -18.07 -16.83
N ASP A 44 13.57 -17.98 -18.16
CA ASP A 44 13.13 -16.78 -18.88
C ASP A 44 11.72 -16.97 -19.51
N ASN A 45 11.07 -15.85 -19.84
CA ASN A 45 9.83 -15.71 -20.64
C ASN A 45 8.85 -16.91 -20.63
N GLY A 46 7.86 -16.86 -19.73
CA GLY A 46 6.72 -17.81 -19.70
C GLY A 46 6.96 -19.09 -18.89
N MET A 47 8.21 -19.45 -18.60
CA MET A 47 8.58 -20.63 -17.81
C MET A 47 9.32 -20.25 -16.52
N ALA A 48 8.84 -19.22 -15.81
CA ALA A 48 9.43 -18.82 -14.54
C ALA A 48 9.26 -19.94 -13.49
N GLN A 49 10.37 -20.38 -12.93
CA GLN A 49 10.44 -21.41 -11.89
C GLN A 49 11.14 -20.89 -10.64
N VAL A 50 10.85 -21.50 -9.50
CA VAL A 50 11.43 -21.18 -8.20
C VAL A 50 11.95 -22.44 -7.53
N SER A 51 13.00 -22.31 -6.73
CA SER A 51 13.50 -23.43 -5.93
C SER A 51 12.52 -23.74 -4.79
N LYS A 52 12.08 -24.99 -4.71
CA LYS A 52 11.28 -25.49 -3.58
C LYS A 52 12.01 -25.32 -2.25
N GLN A 53 13.31 -25.57 -2.24
CA GLN A 53 14.14 -25.41 -1.03
C GLN A 53 14.16 -23.95 -0.57
N GLU A 54 14.34 -23.01 -1.50
CA GLU A 54 14.37 -21.59 -1.16
C GLU A 54 13.00 -21.10 -0.66
N LEU A 55 11.93 -21.56 -1.29
CA LEU A 55 10.56 -21.27 -0.87
C LEU A 55 10.26 -21.83 0.53
N MET A 56 10.72 -23.06 0.81
CA MET A 56 10.64 -23.66 2.14
C MET A 56 11.45 -22.88 3.17
N ASN A 57 12.67 -22.46 2.85
CA ASN A 57 13.50 -21.66 3.75
C ASN A 57 12.85 -20.31 4.08
N TYR A 58 12.27 -19.66 3.06
CA TYR A 58 11.50 -18.42 3.25
C TYR A 58 10.37 -18.62 4.25
N TYR A 59 9.50 -19.62 4.02
CA TYR A 59 8.35 -19.85 4.89
C TYR A 59 8.73 -20.38 6.29
N LYS A 60 9.79 -21.19 6.41
CA LYS A 60 10.33 -21.60 7.72
C LYS A 60 10.79 -20.40 8.54
N SER A 61 11.53 -19.48 7.94
CA SER A 61 11.99 -18.26 8.64
C SER A 61 10.85 -17.32 9.01
N TYR A 62 9.78 -17.31 8.21
CA TYR A 62 8.59 -16.48 8.40
C TYR A 62 7.64 -17.04 9.48
N ASN A 63 7.29 -18.33 9.42
CA ASN A 63 6.36 -18.97 10.36
C ASN A 63 7.03 -19.36 11.69
N GLY A 64 8.25 -19.89 11.66
CA GLY A 64 8.92 -20.42 12.86
C GLY A 64 9.25 -19.36 13.90
N ASN A 65 9.43 -18.10 13.48
CA ASN A 65 9.78 -17.03 14.40
C ASN A 65 8.54 -16.35 15.00
N ARG A 66 7.52 -15.93 14.24
CA ARG A 66 6.46 -15.07 14.84
C ARG A 66 5.52 -15.81 15.78
N GLU A 67 4.99 -16.97 15.39
CA GLU A 67 3.97 -17.65 16.21
C GLU A 67 4.56 -18.23 17.50
N VAL A 68 5.76 -18.81 17.42
CA VAL A 68 6.47 -19.36 18.59
C VAL A 68 6.97 -18.24 19.50
N LEU A 69 7.61 -17.19 18.95
CA LEU A 69 8.08 -16.05 19.77
C LEU A 69 6.91 -15.32 20.45
N TRP A 70 5.76 -15.17 19.79
CA TRP A 70 4.61 -14.49 20.38
C TRP A 70 3.87 -15.35 21.41
N LYS A 71 3.79 -16.67 21.21
CA LYS A 71 3.24 -17.61 22.21
C LYS A 71 4.11 -17.67 23.46
N ASP A 72 5.43 -17.66 23.31
CA ASP A 72 6.38 -17.70 24.43
C ASP A 72 6.47 -16.36 25.18
N GLN A 73 6.33 -15.21 24.49
CA GLN A 73 6.42 -13.89 25.11
C GLN A 73 5.11 -13.39 25.73
N LEU A 74 3.94 -13.76 25.19
CA LEU A 74 2.66 -13.11 25.55
C LEU A 74 1.70 -14.00 26.37
N GLY A 75 2.08 -15.26 26.62
CA GLY A 75 1.32 -16.17 27.49
C GLY A 75 -0.02 -16.65 26.94
N LYS A 76 -0.80 -17.36 27.77
CA LYS A 76 -2.09 -17.98 27.40
C LYS A 76 -3.27 -17.00 27.31
N ASP A 77 -3.07 -15.75 27.73
CA ASP A 77 -4.12 -14.72 27.80
C ASP A 77 -4.32 -13.96 26.47
N LEU A 78 -3.48 -14.23 25.45
CA LEU A 78 -3.63 -13.61 24.15
C LEU A 78 -4.88 -14.15 23.43
N ASN A 79 -5.81 -13.26 23.10
CA ASN A 79 -6.97 -13.61 22.28
C ASN A 79 -6.57 -13.69 20.80
N TRP A 80 -6.05 -14.84 20.39
CA TRP A 80 -5.71 -15.13 18.98
C TRP A 80 -6.89 -14.92 18.02
N THR A 81 -8.13 -15.03 18.49
CA THR A 81 -9.35 -14.75 17.70
C THR A 81 -9.42 -13.29 17.24
N LEU A 82 -8.91 -12.36 18.06
CA LEU A 82 -8.85 -10.93 17.77
C LEU A 82 -7.48 -10.50 17.22
N SER A 83 -6.65 -11.44 16.77
CA SER A 83 -5.41 -11.11 16.04
C SER A 83 -5.69 -10.74 14.58
N PHE A 84 -6.78 -11.27 14.02
CA PHE A 84 -7.18 -11.08 12.62
C PHE A 84 -6.08 -11.42 11.60
N ASP A 85 -5.09 -12.26 11.98
CA ASP A 85 -3.95 -12.67 11.14
C ASP A 85 -4.38 -13.44 9.88
N GLN A 86 -5.58 -13.99 9.90
CA GLN A 86 -6.18 -14.66 8.75
C GLN A 86 -6.60 -13.70 7.61
N TYR A 87 -6.81 -12.41 7.90
CA TYR A 87 -7.31 -11.45 6.92
C TYR A 87 -6.17 -10.82 6.13
N LYS A 88 -6.34 -10.71 4.81
CA LYS A 88 -5.44 -9.97 3.92
C LYS A 88 -5.64 -8.47 4.08
N GLU A 89 -4.64 -7.68 3.68
CA GLU A 89 -4.73 -6.21 3.73
C GLU A 89 -5.96 -5.66 2.97
N ALA A 90 -6.31 -6.26 1.83
CA ALA A 90 -7.49 -5.88 1.06
C ALA A 90 -8.80 -6.06 1.87
N GLU A 91 -8.84 -7.06 2.76
CA GLU A 91 -9.98 -7.33 3.64
C GLU A 91 -9.96 -6.41 4.86
N THR A 92 -8.79 -6.18 5.47
CA THR A 92 -8.62 -5.25 6.60
C THR A 92 -8.67 -3.77 6.20
N THR A 93 -8.90 -3.49 4.92
CA THR A 93 -9.11 -2.14 4.40
C THR A 93 -10.29 -2.08 3.42
N LYS A 94 -11.30 -2.94 3.61
CA LYS A 94 -12.51 -3.02 2.77
C LYS A 94 -13.17 -1.66 2.46
N HIS A 95 -13.87 -1.57 1.34
CA HIS A 95 -14.69 -0.41 0.95
C HIS A 95 -13.91 0.93 0.96
N VAL A 96 -14.43 1.91 1.70
CA VAL A 96 -13.93 3.28 1.80
C VAL A 96 -12.73 3.42 2.75
N HIS A 97 -12.33 2.34 3.43
CA HIS A 97 -11.19 2.38 4.36
C HIS A 97 -9.84 2.58 3.66
N ARG A 98 -9.77 2.38 2.34
CA ARG A 98 -8.59 2.69 1.49
C ARG A 98 -8.53 4.13 0.96
N LEU A 99 -9.59 4.94 1.11
CA LEU A 99 -9.60 6.30 0.57
C LEU A 99 -8.49 7.19 1.15
N HIS A 100 -8.05 6.93 2.38
CA HIS A 100 -6.95 7.66 3.01
C HIS A 100 -6.10 6.76 3.92
N PRO A 101 -4.75 6.76 3.78
CA PRO A 101 -3.86 6.05 4.69
C PRO A 101 -3.74 6.79 6.03
N TYR A 102 -4.21 6.18 7.10
CA TYR A 102 -4.10 6.71 8.47
C TYR A 102 -3.28 5.76 9.33
N LYS A 103 -2.16 6.24 9.91
CA LYS A 103 -1.17 5.40 10.62
C LYS A 103 -1.73 4.74 11.88
N GLY A 104 -2.70 5.38 12.56
CA GLY A 104 -3.35 4.85 13.77
C GLY A 104 -4.67 4.12 13.50
N LYS A 105 -4.92 3.67 12.27
CA LYS A 105 -6.20 3.05 11.88
C LYS A 105 -6.30 1.63 12.42
N PHE A 106 -7.31 1.35 13.26
CA PHE A 106 -7.68 -0.03 13.57
C PHE A 106 -8.38 -0.69 12.38
N ILE A 107 -8.26 -2.02 12.31
CA ILE A 107 -8.90 -2.82 11.28
C ILE A 107 -10.44 -2.79 11.44
N PRO A 108 -11.21 -2.73 10.34
CA PRO A 108 -12.67 -2.65 10.39
C PRO A 108 -13.31 -3.80 11.17
N GLN A 109 -12.78 -5.02 11.01
CA GLN A 109 -13.30 -6.23 11.64
C GLN A 109 -13.26 -6.18 13.17
N LEU A 110 -12.30 -5.47 13.76
CA LEU A 110 -12.23 -5.29 15.20
C LEU A 110 -13.41 -4.45 15.71
N VAL A 111 -13.80 -3.42 14.97
CA VAL A 111 -14.96 -2.62 15.36
C VAL A 111 -16.26 -3.33 15.06
N GLU A 112 -16.37 -3.97 13.90
CA GLU A 112 -17.50 -4.82 13.55
C GLU A 112 -17.77 -5.85 14.65
N TYR A 113 -16.72 -6.49 15.18
CA TYR A 113 -16.79 -7.45 16.28
C TYR A 113 -17.52 -6.89 17.52
N PHE A 114 -17.22 -5.65 17.92
CA PHE A 114 -17.82 -5.03 19.09
C PHE A 114 -19.23 -4.48 18.82
N LEU A 115 -19.50 -4.03 17.59
CA LEU A 115 -20.76 -3.38 17.24
C LEU A 115 -21.86 -4.34 16.79
N ASP A 116 -21.52 -5.48 16.21
CA ASP A 116 -22.52 -6.40 15.65
C ASP A 116 -23.30 -7.18 16.74
N GLY A 117 -24.18 -8.08 16.30
CA GLY A 117 -24.99 -8.92 17.18
C GLY A 117 -24.37 -10.25 17.62
N HIS A 118 -23.15 -10.62 17.19
CA HIS A 118 -22.62 -11.94 17.52
C HIS A 118 -22.16 -12.01 18.99
N ILE A 119 -22.16 -13.21 19.56
CA ILE A 119 -21.61 -13.51 20.89
C ILE A 119 -20.67 -14.71 20.80
N ASP A 120 -19.66 -14.75 21.65
CA ASP A 120 -18.68 -15.85 21.68
C ASP A 120 -18.13 -16.09 23.10
N LYS A 121 -16.98 -16.77 23.19
CA LYS A 121 -16.34 -17.03 24.48
C LYS A 121 -15.80 -15.78 25.19
N PHE A 122 -15.65 -14.64 24.50
CA PHE A 122 -15.15 -13.36 25.01
C PHE A 122 -16.25 -12.27 25.05
N LYS A 123 -16.97 -12.05 23.95
CA LYS A 123 -18.11 -11.14 23.87
C LYS A 123 -19.37 -11.86 24.35
N LYS A 124 -19.72 -11.65 25.62
CA LYS A 124 -20.81 -12.37 26.31
C LYS A 124 -22.21 -11.82 26.09
N GLN A 125 -22.31 -10.63 25.51
CA GLN A 125 -23.57 -9.96 25.28
C GLN A 125 -23.49 -9.05 24.05
N VAL A 126 -24.65 -8.69 23.53
CA VAL A 126 -24.79 -7.71 22.47
C VAL A 126 -24.78 -6.31 23.10
N TYR A 127 -23.83 -5.46 22.70
CA TYR A 127 -23.67 -4.11 23.25
C TYR A 127 -24.47 -3.06 22.48
N PHE A 128 -24.73 -3.29 21.19
CA PHE A 128 -25.43 -2.35 20.31
C PHE A 128 -26.44 -3.06 19.43
N LYS A 129 -27.51 -2.35 19.08
CA LYS A 129 -28.56 -2.76 18.15
C LYS A 129 -28.71 -1.70 17.07
N LYS A 130 -29.33 -2.10 15.95
CA LYS A 130 -29.71 -1.17 14.88
C LYS A 130 -30.51 0.00 15.45
N GLY A 131 -30.11 1.22 15.11
CA GLY A 131 -30.71 2.46 15.64
C GLY A 131 -30.11 2.97 16.95
N ASP A 132 -29.22 2.22 17.62
CA ASP A 132 -28.45 2.76 18.75
C ASP A 132 -27.43 3.80 18.26
N ILE A 133 -26.86 4.55 19.21
CA ILE A 133 -25.82 5.56 18.94
C ILE A 133 -24.49 5.12 19.57
N VAL A 134 -23.43 5.09 18.78
CA VAL A 134 -22.05 4.93 19.24
C VAL A 134 -21.30 6.27 19.23
N LEU A 135 -20.54 6.54 20.28
CA LEU A 135 -19.64 7.69 20.37
C LEU A 135 -18.19 7.19 20.31
N ASP A 136 -17.43 7.69 19.34
CA ASP A 136 -15.98 7.52 19.28
C ASP A 136 -15.28 8.86 19.52
N PRO A 137 -14.72 9.11 20.72
CA PRO A 137 -14.09 10.38 21.05
C PRO A 137 -12.73 10.60 20.38
N PHE A 138 -12.18 9.58 19.71
CA PHE A 138 -10.88 9.62 19.02
C PHE A 138 -11.00 8.96 17.63
N ALA A 139 -11.95 9.46 16.85
CA ALA A 139 -12.44 8.85 15.62
C ALA A 139 -11.38 8.64 14.53
N GLY A 140 -10.31 9.43 14.53
CA GLY A 140 -9.29 9.39 13.49
C GLY A 140 -9.93 9.52 12.11
N SER A 141 -9.53 8.64 11.19
CA SER A 141 -10.08 8.62 9.82
C SER A 141 -11.51 8.06 9.70
N GLY A 142 -12.20 7.78 10.80
CA GLY A 142 -13.63 7.48 10.79
C GLY A 142 -14.03 6.00 10.72
N THR A 143 -13.15 5.05 11.07
CA THR A 143 -13.45 3.62 10.90
C THR A 143 -14.70 3.18 11.68
N THR A 144 -14.90 3.68 12.91
CA THR A 144 -16.09 3.38 13.73
C THR A 144 -17.38 3.80 13.05
N MET A 145 -17.40 5.00 12.45
CA MET A 145 -18.57 5.55 11.76
C MET A 145 -18.94 4.69 10.56
N VAL A 146 -17.96 4.25 9.77
CA VAL A 146 -18.21 3.38 8.61
C VAL A 146 -18.81 2.04 9.05
N GLN A 147 -18.25 1.38 10.06
CA GLN A 147 -18.75 0.09 10.53
C GLN A 147 -20.12 0.20 11.20
N ALA A 148 -20.36 1.26 11.97
CA ALA A 148 -21.68 1.55 12.52
C ALA A 148 -22.71 1.75 11.39
N CYS A 149 -22.37 2.53 10.35
CA CYS A 149 -23.24 2.71 9.19
C CYS A 149 -23.56 1.40 8.46
N GLU A 150 -22.59 0.51 8.26
CA GLU A 150 -22.82 -0.83 7.65
C GLU A 150 -23.83 -1.66 8.44
N LEU A 151 -23.84 -1.52 9.78
CA LEU A 151 -24.72 -2.24 10.70
C LEU A 151 -26.05 -1.51 10.98
N GLY A 152 -26.26 -0.33 10.41
CA GLY A 152 -27.44 0.50 10.68
C GLY A 152 -27.46 1.11 12.10
N ILE A 153 -26.30 1.31 12.70
CA ILE A 153 -26.07 1.98 13.98
C ILE A 153 -25.69 3.44 13.69
N HIS A 154 -26.23 4.39 14.46
CA HIS A 154 -25.83 5.79 14.37
C HIS A 154 -24.47 5.99 15.04
N ALA A 155 -23.63 6.88 14.51
CA ALA A 155 -22.32 7.14 15.07
C ALA A 155 -21.99 8.63 15.14
N ILE A 156 -21.33 9.02 16.22
CA ILE A 156 -20.74 10.35 16.41
C ILE A 156 -19.24 10.15 16.61
N GLY A 157 -18.43 10.76 15.75
CA GLY A 157 -16.98 10.74 15.85
C GLY A 157 -16.43 12.11 16.22
N ILE A 158 -15.49 12.16 17.15
CA ILE A 158 -14.77 13.39 17.53
C ILE A 158 -13.29 13.19 17.18
N ASP A 159 -12.71 14.18 16.51
CA ASP A 159 -11.27 14.24 16.25
C ASP A 159 -10.81 15.71 16.26
N ILE A 160 -9.60 15.96 16.75
CA ILE A 160 -9.03 17.30 16.79
C ILE A 160 -8.58 17.78 15.40
N SER A 161 -8.25 16.84 14.50
CA SER A 161 -7.85 17.16 13.14
C SER A 161 -9.08 17.40 12.27
N VAL A 162 -9.21 18.63 11.78
CA VAL A 162 -10.25 19.03 10.82
C VAL A 162 -10.23 18.11 9.59
N PHE A 163 -9.04 17.73 9.12
CA PHE A 163 -8.89 16.83 7.98
C PHE A 163 -9.41 15.42 8.29
N ASN A 164 -9.13 14.88 9.47
CA ASN A 164 -9.63 13.56 9.87
C ASN A 164 -11.16 13.55 9.97
N ALA A 165 -11.74 14.58 10.60
CA ALA A 165 -13.18 14.75 10.68
C ALA A 165 -13.82 14.87 9.28
N PHE A 166 -13.21 15.65 8.38
CA PHE A 166 -13.65 15.77 6.99
C PHE A 166 -13.62 14.43 6.25
N ILE A 167 -12.50 13.69 6.31
CA ILE A 167 -12.40 12.36 5.69
C ILE A 167 -13.41 11.37 6.29
N GLY A 168 -13.60 11.39 7.62
CA GLY A 168 -14.60 10.56 8.30
C GLY A 168 -16.01 10.81 7.78
N ASN A 169 -16.40 12.09 7.66
CA ASN A 169 -17.69 12.49 7.08
C ASN A 169 -17.81 12.06 5.61
N CYS A 170 -16.77 12.26 4.80
CA CYS A 170 -16.78 11.87 3.39
C CYS A 170 -17.00 10.37 3.21
N LYS A 171 -16.48 9.53 4.11
CA LYS A 171 -16.64 8.07 4.02
C LYS A 171 -18.07 7.58 4.24
N VAL A 172 -18.89 8.33 4.98
CA VAL A 172 -20.27 7.94 5.35
C VAL A 172 -21.33 8.83 4.71
N SER A 173 -20.92 9.83 3.93
CA SER A 173 -21.83 10.72 3.21
C SER A 173 -22.51 9.99 2.07
N LYS A 174 -23.74 10.42 1.77
CA LYS A 174 -24.45 9.99 0.57
C LYS A 174 -24.11 10.93 -0.57
N TYR A 175 -23.73 10.37 -1.71
CA TYR A 175 -23.38 11.13 -2.91
C TYR A 175 -24.32 10.78 -4.06
N ALA A 176 -24.72 11.80 -4.82
CA ALA A 176 -25.32 11.58 -6.13
C ALA A 176 -24.20 11.21 -7.11
N LEU A 177 -24.17 9.95 -7.56
CA LEU A 177 -23.08 9.44 -8.39
C LEU A 177 -22.95 10.21 -9.71
N ASP A 178 -24.07 10.68 -10.28
CA ASP A 178 -24.06 11.50 -11.48
C ASP A 178 -23.33 12.84 -11.27
N ASP A 179 -23.51 13.47 -10.11
CA ASP A 179 -22.85 14.73 -9.81
C ASP A 179 -21.36 14.53 -9.52
N VAL A 180 -21.00 13.45 -8.81
CA VAL A 180 -19.60 13.04 -8.63
C VAL A 180 -18.93 12.83 -9.99
N GLN A 181 -19.60 12.13 -10.91
CA GLN A 181 -19.07 11.87 -12.25
C GLN A 181 -18.91 13.16 -13.07
N LYS A 182 -19.88 14.08 -12.99
CA LYS A 182 -19.79 15.40 -13.64
C LYS A 182 -18.58 16.18 -13.11
N GLU A 183 -18.39 16.25 -11.80
CA GLU A 183 -17.27 17.00 -11.20
C GLU A 183 -15.92 16.36 -11.55
N ILE A 184 -15.80 15.03 -11.52
CA ILE A 184 -14.59 14.32 -11.97
C ILE A 184 -14.28 14.68 -13.43
N ASN A 185 -15.29 14.67 -14.30
CA ASN A 185 -15.11 15.00 -15.72
C ASN A 185 -14.71 16.47 -15.92
N ARG A 186 -15.34 17.40 -15.18
CA ARG A 186 -15.03 18.82 -15.21
C ARG A 186 -13.57 19.08 -14.80
N ILE A 187 -13.16 18.58 -13.64
CA ILE A 187 -11.79 18.74 -13.11
C ILE A 187 -10.77 18.10 -14.05
N THR A 188 -11.05 16.88 -14.52
CA THR A 188 -10.16 16.16 -15.46
C THR A 188 -9.97 16.94 -16.76
N LYS A 189 -11.07 17.48 -17.33
CA LYS A 189 -11.00 18.27 -18.57
C LYS A 189 -10.20 19.56 -18.35
N ALA A 190 -10.52 20.30 -17.27
CA ALA A 190 -9.84 21.54 -16.93
C ALA A 190 -8.34 21.31 -16.74
N LEU A 191 -7.94 20.28 -15.99
CA LEU A 191 -6.54 19.96 -15.76
C LEU A 191 -5.81 19.57 -17.05
N LYS A 192 -6.45 18.78 -17.92
CA LYS A 192 -5.89 18.46 -19.23
C LYS A 192 -5.66 19.71 -20.07
N GLU A 193 -6.64 20.61 -20.14
CA GLU A 193 -6.53 21.87 -20.89
C GLU A 193 -5.43 22.78 -20.33
N PHE A 194 -5.31 22.84 -18.99
CA PHE A 194 -4.23 23.56 -18.31
C PHE A 194 -2.85 23.02 -18.70
N LEU A 195 -2.69 21.69 -18.72
CA LEU A 195 -1.42 21.03 -19.01
C LEU A 195 -0.99 21.11 -20.49
N LEU A 196 -1.92 21.26 -21.44
CA LEU A 196 -1.62 21.36 -22.87
C LEU A 196 -0.69 22.54 -23.21
N ASN A 197 -0.73 23.61 -22.42
CA ASN A 197 0.13 24.78 -22.62
C ASN A 197 1.45 24.69 -21.84
N SER A 198 1.72 23.57 -21.18
CA SER A 198 2.92 23.35 -20.37
C SER A 198 3.92 22.42 -21.06
N HIS A 199 5.21 22.71 -20.91
CA HIS A 199 6.28 21.77 -21.28
C HIS A 199 6.41 20.60 -20.28
N ALA A 200 5.61 20.57 -19.21
CA ALA A 200 5.70 19.60 -18.14
C ALA A 200 5.38 18.18 -18.63
N LEU A 201 4.35 18.01 -19.47
CA LEU A 201 3.97 16.70 -20.02
C LEU A 201 5.10 16.06 -20.84
N GLU A 202 5.73 16.84 -21.73
CA GLU A 202 6.84 16.36 -22.55
C GLU A 202 8.08 16.05 -21.70
N PHE A 203 8.38 16.91 -20.72
CA PHE A 203 9.45 16.68 -19.75
C PHE A 203 9.25 15.35 -18.99
N GLU A 204 8.05 15.12 -18.44
CA GLU A 204 7.72 13.91 -17.71
C GLU A 204 7.84 12.66 -18.59
N GLU A 205 7.33 12.70 -19.83
CA GLU A 205 7.46 11.59 -20.77
C GLU A 205 8.94 11.24 -21.02
N LYS A 206 9.78 12.25 -21.30
CA LYS A 206 11.21 12.02 -21.55
C LYS A 206 11.95 11.55 -20.30
N LEU A 207 11.64 12.13 -19.14
CA LEU A 207 12.24 11.74 -17.86
C LEU A 207 11.89 10.29 -17.52
N LEU A 208 10.62 9.91 -17.62
CA LEU A 208 10.17 8.53 -17.36
C LEU A 208 10.82 7.53 -18.31
N ARG A 209 10.97 7.89 -19.59
CA ARG A 209 11.68 7.04 -20.56
C ARG A 209 13.17 6.88 -20.21
N ALA A 210 13.84 7.96 -19.83
CA ALA A 210 15.24 7.93 -19.41
C ALA A 210 15.42 7.09 -18.14
N LEU A 211 14.56 7.28 -17.14
CA LEU A 211 14.51 6.48 -15.91
C LEU A 211 14.26 5.01 -16.21
N TYR A 212 13.34 4.68 -17.12
CA TYR A 212 13.04 3.30 -17.50
C TYR A 212 14.28 2.60 -18.09
N VAL A 213 14.97 3.24 -19.04
CA VAL A 213 16.19 2.69 -19.64
C VAL A 213 17.30 2.53 -18.59
N PHE A 214 17.49 3.55 -17.74
CA PHE A 214 18.50 3.53 -16.69
C PHE A 214 18.21 2.45 -15.64
N ASN A 215 16.97 2.35 -15.16
CA ASN A 215 16.56 1.39 -14.15
C ASN A 215 16.62 -0.05 -14.66
N ASN A 216 16.24 -0.31 -15.91
CA ASN A 216 16.40 -1.66 -16.46
C ASN A 216 17.85 -2.10 -16.58
N LYS A 217 18.78 -1.15 -16.76
CA LYS A 217 20.21 -1.43 -16.84
C LYS A 217 20.85 -1.63 -15.46
N TYR A 218 20.56 -0.74 -14.51
CA TYR A 218 21.27 -0.68 -13.22
C TYR A 218 20.49 -1.27 -12.05
N PHE A 219 19.16 -1.31 -12.14
CA PHE A 219 18.25 -1.83 -11.13
C PHE A 219 17.31 -2.92 -11.68
N PRO A 220 17.81 -3.94 -12.43
CA PRO A 220 16.96 -4.95 -13.03
C PRO A 220 16.24 -5.76 -11.94
N VAL A 221 14.91 -5.67 -11.91
CA VAL A 221 14.07 -6.45 -10.99
C VAL A 221 13.71 -7.77 -11.66
N PRO A 222 13.86 -8.92 -10.98
CA PRO A 222 14.07 -9.07 -9.54
C PRO A 222 15.53 -9.18 -9.08
N GLU A 223 16.48 -9.34 -10.00
CA GLU A 223 17.88 -9.69 -9.70
C GLU A 223 18.57 -8.70 -8.75
N TYR A 224 18.41 -7.40 -8.98
CA TYR A 224 18.96 -6.35 -8.13
C TYR A 224 18.48 -6.51 -6.68
N LYS A 225 17.16 -6.61 -6.46
CA LYS A 225 16.57 -6.77 -5.12
C LYS A 225 17.03 -8.07 -4.44
N TYR A 226 17.15 -9.13 -5.22
CA TYR A 226 17.65 -10.42 -4.73
C TYR A 226 19.09 -10.33 -4.19
N LYS A 227 19.96 -9.61 -4.91
CA LYS A 227 21.35 -9.35 -4.51
C LYS A 227 21.44 -8.46 -3.26
N VAL A 228 20.61 -7.42 -3.19
CA VAL A 228 20.52 -6.53 -2.01
C VAL A 228 20.15 -7.32 -0.75
N GLN A 229 19.12 -8.17 -0.79
CA GLN A 229 18.69 -8.95 0.38
C GLN A 229 19.75 -9.92 0.93
N ARG A 230 20.74 -10.26 0.11
CA ARG A 230 21.86 -11.14 0.48
C ARG A 230 23.14 -10.37 0.77
N ASN A 231 23.05 -9.05 0.94
CA ASN A 231 24.17 -8.15 1.17
C ASN A 231 25.27 -8.25 0.08
N GLN A 232 24.90 -8.70 -1.13
CA GLN A 232 25.82 -8.75 -2.28
C GLN A 232 25.94 -7.38 -2.96
N ILE A 233 24.96 -6.52 -2.74
CA ILE A 233 24.97 -5.11 -3.11
C ILE A 233 24.68 -4.32 -1.82
N ASN A 234 25.53 -3.34 -1.52
CA ASN A 234 25.20 -2.32 -0.53
C ASN A 234 24.28 -1.29 -1.22
N GLU A 235 22.99 -1.34 -0.89
CA GLU A 235 21.94 -0.54 -1.53
C GLU A 235 22.18 0.97 -1.39
N GLU A 236 22.57 1.45 -0.21
CA GLU A 236 22.81 2.88 0.03
C GLU A 236 23.95 3.41 -0.84
N LYS A 237 25.08 2.70 -0.87
CA LYS A 237 26.24 3.09 -1.67
C LYS A 237 25.94 3.02 -3.16
N TYR A 238 25.35 1.91 -3.61
CA TYR A 238 25.04 1.68 -5.02
C TYR A 238 24.01 2.70 -5.53
N GLY A 239 22.96 2.97 -4.75
CA GLY A 239 21.95 3.97 -5.06
C GLY A 239 22.55 5.37 -5.21
N ALA A 240 23.38 5.81 -4.26
CA ALA A 240 24.03 7.11 -4.30
C ALA A 240 24.98 7.28 -5.49
N GLU A 241 25.70 6.22 -5.88
CA GLU A 241 26.55 6.23 -7.09
C GLU A 241 25.72 6.38 -8.37
N LYS A 242 24.62 5.63 -8.48
CA LYS A 242 23.74 5.67 -9.66
C LYS A 242 22.90 6.93 -9.76
N GLU A 243 22.52 7.53 -8.64
CA GLU A 243 21.90 8.85 -8.60
C GLU A 243 22.83 9.90 -9.23
N LYS A 244 24.12 9.91 -8.84
CA LYS A 244 25.12 10.82 -9.41
C LYS A 244 25.32 10.60 -10.90
N GLU A 245 25.23 9.36 -11.38
CA GLU A 245 25.29 9.05 -12.83
C GLU A 245 24.05 9.54 -13.59
N PHE A 246 22.86 9.49 -12.97
CA PHE A 246 21.61 9.92 -13.61
C PHE A 246 21.38 11.44 -13.54
N LEU A 247 21.90 12.11 -12.51
CA LEU A 247 21.69 13.53 -12.24
C LEU A 247 22.00 14.46 -13.43
N PRO A 248 23.07 14.27 -14.22
CA PRO A 248 23.32 15.10 -15.41
C PRO A 248 22.24 14.95 -16.48
N ILE A 249 21.65 13.76 -16.64
CA ILE A 249 20.55 13.50 -17.57
C ILE A 249 19.30 14.26 -17.11
N PHE A 250 18.99 14.18 -15.82
CA PHE A 250 17.89 14.93 -15.21
C PHE A 250 18.05 16.44 -15.39
N ASN A 251 19.22 17.01 -15.03
CA ASN A 251 19.47 18.44 -15.15
C ASN A 251 19.37 18.93 -16.60
N LYS A 252 19.89 18.16 -17.57
CA LYS A 252 19.75 18.50 -18.99
C LYS A 252 18.28 18.57 -19.43
N LEU A 253 17.43 17.64 -18.97
CA LEU A 253 16.00 17.67 -19.27
C LEU A 253 15.33 18.88 -18.62
N VAL A 254 15.68 19.19 -17.36
CA VAL A 254 15.15 20.35 -16.65
C VAL A 254 15.45 21.65 -17.39
N GLU A 255 16.69 21.83 -17.86
CA GLU A 255 17.10 22.98 -18.66
C GLU A 255 16.39 23.01 -20.02
N GLN A 256 16.35 21.87 -20.73
CA GLN A 256 15.74 21.77 -22.06
C GLN A 256 14.26 22.15 -22.07
N TYR A 257 13.50 21.78 -21.04
CA TYR A 257 12.06 22.05 -20.93
C TYR A 257 11.75 23.23 -20.00
N ASN A 258 12.77 23.98 -19.55
CA ASN A 258 12.66 25.14 -18.67
C ASN A 258 11.82 24.86 -17.40
N ILE A 259 12.05 23.71 -16.75
CA ILE A 259 11.27 23.28 -15.59
C ILE A 259 11.77 23.98 -14.32
N LYS A 260 10.89 24.76 -13.68
CA LYS A 260 11.18 25.37 -12.37
C LYS A 260 11.02 24.34 -11.24
N LEU A 261 12.15 23.79 -10.79
CA LEU A 261 12.18 22.77 -9.73
C LEU A 261 11.89 23.33 -8.33
N ARG A 262 12.38 24.53 -8.03
CA ARG A 262 12.25 25.16 -6.70
C ARG A 262 11.54 26.50 -6.81
N GLN A 263 10.87 26.85 -5.73
CA GLN A 263 10.18 28.12 -5.54
C GLN A 263 11.17 29.24 -5.21
N ASP A 264 10.73 30.49 -5.37
CA ASP A 264 11.49 31.66 -4.92
C ASP A 264 11.43 31.83 -3.39
N GLN A 265 10.40 31.25 -2.76
CA GLN A 265 10.15 31.27 -1.30
C GLN A 265 9.92 29.85 -0.78
N ALA A 266 10.20 29.59 0.51
CA ALA A 266 10.12 28.25 1.11
C ALA A 266 9.34 28.26 2.44
N ASP A 267 8.25 29.02 2.49
CA ASP A 267 7.57 29.38 3.75
C ASP A 267 6.53 28.33 4.19
N SER A 268 5.99 27.57 3.25
CA SER A 268 4.97 26.53 3.49
C SER A 268 5.48 25.11 3.16
N PHE A 269 4.74 24.11 3.62
CA PHE A 269 4.98 22.71 3.25
C PHE A 269 4.95 22.53 1.73
N LEU A 270 3.97 23.12 1.05
CA LEU A 270 3.86 23.01 -0.40
C LEU A 270 5.06 23.66 -1.12
N ASP A 271 5.58 24.78 -0.60
CA ASP A 271 6.77 25.43 -1.19
C ASP A 271 8.03 24.54 -1.12
N LYS A 272 8.17 23.77 -0.04
CA LYS A 272 9.36 22.95 0.21
C LYS A 272 9.37 21.64 -0.56
N TRP A 273 8.19 21.04 -0.73
CA TRP A 273 8.07 19.65 -1.15
C TRP A 273 7.55 19.46 -2.58
N TYR A 274 7.04 20.51 -3.24
CA TYR A 274 6.50 20.43 -4.58
C TYR A 274 7.20 21.39 -5.54
N SER A 275 7.45 20.92 -6.76
CA SER A 275 7.93 21.75 -7.87
C SER A 275 6.88 22.79 -8.28
N GLN A 276 7.29 23.83 -8.99
CA GLN A 276 6.37 24.92 -9.38
C GLN A 276 5.18 24.40 -10.18
N HIS A 277 5.43 23.59 -11.21
CA HIS A 277 4.38 23.08 -12.08
C HIS A 277 3.34 22.25 -11.30
N ILE A 278 3.77 21.33 -10.40
CA ILE A 278 2.83 20.54 -9.60
C ILE A 278 2.00 21.43 -8.67
N ARG A 279 2.58 22.51 -8.13
CA ARG A 279 1.82 23.45 -7.30
C ARG A 279 0.80 24.24 -8.11
N ASP A 280 1.17 24.65 -9.31
CA ASP A 280 0.26 25.37 -10.20
C ASP A 280 -0.91 24.47 -10.60
N GLU A 281 -0.66 23.17 -10.84
CA GLU A 281 -1.72 22.17 -11.03
C GLU A 281 -2.62 22.01 -9.80
N ILE A 282 -2.03 21.89 -8.59
CA ILE A 282 -2.79 21.80 -7.34
C ILE A 282 -3.68 23.04 -7.19
N ARG A 283 -3.11 24.24 -7.31
CA ARG A 283 -3.85 25.51 -7.19
C ARG A 283 -4.97 25.60 -8.21
N PHE A 284 -4.69 25.28 -9.47
CA PHE A 284 -5.69 25.30 -10.53
C PHE A 284 -6.88 24.38 -10.28
N VAL A 285 -6.69 23.23 -9.62
CA VAL A 285 -7.79 22.32 -9.27
C VAL A 285 -8.56 22.79 -8.03
N PHE A 286 -7.89 23.51 -7.13
CA PHE A 286 -8.48 24.02 -5.89
C PHE A 286 -9.28 25.32 -6.07
N ASP A 287 -8.85 26.19 -6.99
CA ASP A 287 -9.49 27.47 -7.33
C ASP A 287 -10.68 27.30 -8.30
#